data_AF-A0A327YN34-F1
#
_entry.id   AF-A0A327YN34-F1
#
_cell.length_a   1.000
_cell.length_b   1.000
_cell.length_c   1.000
_cell.angle_alpha   90.00
_cell.angle_beta   90.00
_cell.angle_gamma   90.00
#
_symmetry.space_group_name_H-M   'P 1'
#
loop_
_entity.id
_entity.type
_entity.pdbx_description
1 polymer ?
#
loop_
_entity_poly.entity_id
_entity_poly.type
_entity_poly.pdbx_seq_one_letter_code
_entity_poly.pdbx_strand_id
1 'polypeptide(L)'
;MRLKPFVPLMSPLKEEIVNQIQFIRELIEANKSIVEYQTMLKNSKLHPQFLLRPVMLKEAVQSTKIEGTQVTLDEVMEAEAQNKKANKDTQEALNYYKALMDGMDALKSYPISTRLFKLMHKILLSNNVRGSNRWET
;
A
#
# COMPACT_ATOMS: atom_id res chain seq x y z
N MET A 1 5.39 35.94 -13.95
CA MET A 1 4.56 35.11 -14.86
C MET A 1 3.71 34.20 -13.99
N ARG A 2 2.36 34.33 -13.99
CA ARG A 2 1.50 33.43 -13.20
C ARG A 2 1.47 32.06 -13.90
N LEU A 3 1.95 31.02 -13.22
CA LEU A 3 1.80 29.65 -13.69
C LEU A 3 0.30 29.32 -13.73
N LYS A 4 -0.19 28.89 -14.90
CA LYS A 4 -1.54 28.34 -14.99
C LYS A 4 -1.56 26.97 -14.30
N PRO A 5 -2.56 26.66 -13.46
CA PRO A 5 -2.71 25.34 -12.87
C PRO A 5 -2.76 24.26 -13.95
N PHE A 6 -2.09 23.14 -13.70
CA PHE A 6 -2.21 21.97 -14.56
C PHE A 6 -3.64 21.44 -14.50
N VAL A 7 -4.26 21.24 -15.67
CA VAL A 7 -5.58 20.62 -15.78
C VAL A 7 -5.36 19.14 -16.11
N PRO A 8 -5.73 18.20 -15.21
CA PRO A 8 -5.53 16.78 -15.47
C PRO A 8 -6.39 16.29 -16.63
N LEU A 9 -5.87 15.31 -17.36
CA LEU A 9 -6.64 14.59 -18.37
C LEU A 9 -7.76 13.79 -17.68
N MET A 10 -8.98 13.90 -18.22
CA MET A 10 -10.12 13.16 -17.69
C MET A 10 -10.10 11.71 -18.18
N SER A 11 -10.55 10.81 -17.31
CA SER A 11 -10.77 9.39 -17.65
C SER A 11 -12.08 9.25 -18.46
N PRO A 12 -12.17 8.34 -19.45
CA PRO A 12 -11.10 7.47 -19.95
C PRO A 12 -10.06 8.26 -20.75
N LEU A 13 -8.79 7.87 -20.57
CA LEU A 13 -7.71 8.41 -21.38
C LEU A 13 -7.93 7.99 -22.84
N LYS A 14 -7.72 8.92 -23.78
CA LYS A 14 -7.69 8.63 -25.21
C LYS A 14 -6.66 7.53 -25.52
N GLU A 15 -6.96 6.62 -26.43
CA GLU A 15 -6.12 5.48 -26.81
C GLU A 15 -4.70 5.89 -27.24
N GLU A 16 -4.55 7.11 -27.77
CA GLU A 16 -3.28 7.70 -28.18
C GLU A 16 -2.33 8.03 -27.01
N ILE A 17 -2.82 8.05 -25.77
CA ILE A 17 -2.02 8.48 -24.59
C ILE A 17 -1.13 7.34 -24.07
N VAL A 18 -1.55 6.08 -24.20
CA VAL A 18 -0.79 4.92 -23.72
C VAL A 18 -0.74 3.84 -24.80
N ASN A 19 0.43 3.64 -25.40
CA ASN A 19 0.65 2.55 -26.33
C ASN A 19 0.94 1.25 -25.58
N GLN A 20 -0.07 0.40 -25.41
CA GLN A 20 0.07 -0.88 -24.71
C GLN A 20 1.05 -1.85 -25.39
N ILE A 21 1.20 -1.78 -26.72
CA ILE A 21 2.11 -2.65 -27.47
C ILE A 21 3.57 -2.37 -27.08
N GLN A 22 3.88 -1.13 -26.73
CA GLN A 22 5.22 -0.76 -26.25
C GLN A 22 5.63 -1.52 -24.98
N PHE A 23 4.66 -1.88 -24.13
CA PHE A 23 4.90 -2.52 -22.83
C PHE A 23 4.51 -4.00 -22.80
N ILE A 24 4.22 -4.60 -23.96
CA ILE A 24 3.63 -5.95 -24.01
C ILE A 24 4.59 -7.00 -23.43
N ARG A 25 5.90 -6.83 -23.61
CA ARG A 25 6.91 -7.76 -23.10
C ARG A 25 7.00 -7.67 -21.58
N GLU A 26 7.07 -6.46 -21.04
CA GLU A 26 7.09 -6.17 -19.62
C GLU A 26 5.82 -6.67 -18.93
N LEU A 27 4.67 -6.50 -19.57
CA LEU A 27 3.39 -7.00 -19.08
C LEU A 27 3.36 -8.53 -19.01
N ILE A 28 3.88 -9.21 -20.03
CA ILE A 28 3.96 -10.68 -20.06
C ILE A 28 4.88 -11.18 -18.94
N GLU A 29 6.08 -10.62 -18.81
CA GLU A 29 7.04 -11.03 -17.77
C GLU A 29 6.48 -10.76 -16.36
N ALA A 30 5.87 -9.60 -16.12
CA ALA A 30 5.25 -9.27 -14.85
C ALA A 30 4.11 -10.25 -14.50
N ASN A 31 3.24 -10.56 -15.47
CA ASN A 31 2.16 -11.53 -15.28
C ASN A 31 2.71 -12.93 -14.97
N LYS A 32 3.77 -13.36 -15.67
CA LYS A 32 4.44 -14.64 -15.41
C LYS A 32 4.94 -14.71 -13.96
N SER A 33 5.67 -13.70 -13.49
CA SER A 33 6.17 -13.66 -12.11
C SER A 33 5.04 -13.69 -11.06
N ILE A 34 3.92 -13.01 -11.32
CA ILE A 34 2.73 -13.05 -10.44
C ILE A 34 2.16 -14.47 -10.38
N VAL A 35 2.01 -15.14 -11.52
CA VAL A 35 1.46 -16.49 -11.60
C VAL A 35 2.38 -17.51 -10.91
N GLU A 36 3.69 -17.40 -11.12
CA GLU A 36 4.69 -18.23 -10.42
C GLU A 36 4.55 -18.08 -8.90
N TYR A 37 4.49 -16.84 -8.41
CA TYR A 37 4.29 -16.55 -6.99
C TYR A 37 2.98 -17.13 -6.43
N GLN A 38 1.86 -16.91 -7.13
CA GLN A 38 0.56 -17.46 -6.73
C GLN A 38 0.57 -19.00 -6.68
N THR A 39 1.27 -19.63 -7.63
CA THR A 39 1.41 -21.08 -7.69
C THR A 39 2.22 -21.62 -6.52
N MET A 40 3.34 -20.97 -6.19
CA MET A 40 4.15 -21.32 -5.02
C MET A 40 3.37 -21.17 -3.71
N LEU A 41 2.59 -20.11 -3.56
CA LEU A 41 1.74 -19.91 -2.39
C LEU A 41 0.66 -21.00 -2.26
N LYS A 42 -0.02 -21.34 -3.35
CA LYS A 42 -1.08 -22.37 -3.37
C LYS A 42 -0.53 -23.77 -3.06
N ASN A 43 0.67 -24.07 -3.53
CA ASN A 43 1.32 -25.37 -3.35
C ASN A 43 2.13 -25.46 -2.05
N SER A 44 2.22 -24.38 -1.28
CA SER A 44 2.89 -24.37 0.02
C SER A 44 2.12 -25.20 1.04
N LYS A 45 2.85 -25.89 1.92
CA LYS A 45 2.26 -26.58 3.09
C LYS A 45 1.86 -25.60 4.19
N LEU A 46 2.35 -24.36 4.13
CA LEU A 46 2.05 -23.31 5.11
C LEU A 46 0.78 -22.55 4.70
N HIS A 47 0.00 -22.13 5.68
CA HIS A 47 -1.14 -21.26 5.42
C HIS A 47 -0.68 -19.95 4.76
N PRO A 48 -1.26 -19.50 3.63
CA PRO A 48 -0.77 -18.35 2.86
C PRO A 48 -0.56 -17.07 3.68
N GLN A 49 -1.42 -16.84 4.68
CA GLN A 49 -1.33 -15.68 5.57
C GLN A 49 0.02 -15.56 6.29
N PHE A 50 0.68 -16.67 6.63
CA PHE A 50 1.97 -16.64 7.29
C PHE A 50 3.09 -16.16 6.37
N LEU A 51 2.94 -16.36 5.06
CA LEU A 51 3.88 -15.90 4.05
C LEU A 51 3.57 -14.47 3.59
N LEU A 52 2.29 -14.11 3.53
CA LEU A 52 1.85 -12.79 3.07
C LEU A 52 2.06 -11.69 4.11
N ARG A 53 1.90 -11.99 5.42
CA ARG A 53 2.00 -10.97 6.47
C ARG A 53 3.36 -10.26 6.50
N PRO A 54 4.52 -10.94 6.51
CA PRO A 54 5.82 -10.26 6.46
C PRO A 54 6.03 -9.44 5.17
N VAL A 55 5.50 -9.91 4.03
CA VAL A 55 5.59 -9.18 2.76
C VAL A 55 4.79 -7.87 2.82
N MET A 56 3.58 -7.92 3.38
CA MET A 56 2.73 -6.73 3.56
C MET A 56 3.30 -5.74 4.58
N LEU A 57 3.89 -6.23 5.67
CA LEU A 57 4.58 -5.37 6.64
C LEU A 57 5.83 -4.73 6.01
N LYS A 58 6.58 -5.48 5.20
CA LYS A 58 7.72 -4.93 4.46
C LYS A 58 7.28 -3.83 3.50
N GLU A 59 6.20 -4.04 2.75
CA GLU A 59 5.62 -3.00 1.87
C GLU A 59 5.20 -1.77 2.68
N ALA A 60 4.54 -1.96 3.82
CA ALA A 60 4.16 -0.86 4.71
C ALA A 60 5.37 -0.02 5.15
N VAL A 61 6.44 -0.69 5.62
CA VAL A 61 7.70 -0.03 6.01
C VAL A 61 8.34 0.72 4.83
N GLN A 62 8.37 0.12 3.65
CA GLN A 62 8.96 0.74 2.46
C GLN A 62 8.14 1.96 2.00
N SER A 63 6.82 1.84 1.99
CA SER A 63 5.90 2.93 1.64
C SER A 63 6.02 4.10 2.62
N THR A 64 6.00 3.86 3.94
CA THR A 64 6.13 4.94 4.94
C THR A 64 7.53 5.56 4.95
N LYS A 65 8.57 4.80 4.57
CA LYS A 65 9.92 5.33 4.43
C LYS A 65 10.06 6.37 3.31
N ILE A 66 9.32 6.23 2.20
CA ILE A 66 9.24 7.27 1.15
C ILE A 66 8.66 8.56 1.72
N GLU A 67 7.74 8.41 2.67
CA GLU A 67 7.17 9.50 3.42
C GLU A 67 8.03 9.94 4.59
N GLY A 68 9.29 9.49 4.72
CA GLY A 68 10.24 9.97 5.73
C GLY A 68 10.10 9.36 7.13
N THR A 69 9.28 8.32 7.30
CA THR A 69 9.24 7.50 8.52
C THR A 69 10.56 6.70 8.63
N GLN A 70 11.12 6.59 9.84
CA GLN A 70 12.36 5.86 10.10
C GLN A 70 12.06 4.64 10.97
N VAL A 71 11.69 3.54 10.33
CA VAL A 71 11.40 2.27 10.99
C VAL A 71 11.91 1.09 10.16
N THR A 72 12.28 0.00 10.83
CA THR A 72 12.69 -1.26 10.25
C THR A 72 11.56 -2.30 10.31
N LEU A 73 11.66 -3.35 9.48
CA LEU A 73 10.69 -4.46 9.51
C LEU A 73 10.67 -5.16 10.88
N ASP A 74 11.84 -5.39 11.47
CA ASP A 74 11.97 -6.08 12.76
C ASP A 74 11.30 -5.28 13.89
N GLU A 75 11.49 -3.96 13.94
CA GLU A 75 10.82 -3.08 14.90
C GLU A 75 9.29 -3.12 14.77
N VAL A 76 8.76 -3.16 13.53
CA VAL A 76 7.32 -3.26 13.30
C VAL A 76 6.79 -4.63 13.73
N MET A 77 7.49 -5.71 13.38
CA MET A 77 7.11 -7.07 13.77
C MET A 77 7.15 -7.26 15.30
N GLU A 78 8.16 -6.70 15.98
CA GLU A 78 8.26 -6.73 17.44
C GLU A 78 7.11 -5.96 18.11
N ALA A 79 6.79 -4.76 17.61
CA ALA A 79 5.69 -3.96 18.13
C ALA A 79 4.33 -4.66 17.95
N GLU A 80 4.13 -5.30 16.80
CA GLU A 80 2.93 -6.10 16.51
C GLU A 80 2.81 -7.31 17.46
N ALA A 81 3.91 -8.02 17.70
CA ALA A 81 3.91 -9.25 18.51
C ALA A 81 3.80 -8.99 20.01
N GLN A 82 4.48 -7.97 20.52
CA GLN A 82 4.60 -7.74 21.97
C GLN A 82 3.55 -6.77 22.52
N ASN A 83 2.69 -6.23 21.66
CA ASN A 83 1.74 -5.15 22.01
C ASN A 83 2.40 -4.02 22.81
N LYS A 84 3.71 -3.81 22.56
CA LYS A 84 4.51 -2.76 23.18
C LYS A 84 3.96 -1.42 22.69
N LYS A 85 4.26 -0.37 23.46
CA LYS A 85 3.91 1.00 23.07
C LYS A 85 4.68 1.34 21.77
N ALA A 86 4.01 1.20 20.64
CA ALA A 86 4.56 1.57 19.34
C ALA A 86 4.92 3.06 19.37
N ASN A 87 6.13 3.40 18.89
CA ASN A 87 6.44 4.80 18.63
C ASN A 87 5.61 5.29 17.42
N LYS A 88 5.64 6.60 17.15
CA LYS A 88 4.83 7.17 16.05
C LYS A 88 5.12 6.51 14.70
N ASP A 89 6.39 6.25 14.41
CA ASP A 89 6.87 5.70 13.15
C ASP A 89 6.42 4.25 12.95
N THR A 90 6.56 3.42 13.98
CA THR A 90 6.06 2.04 13.99
C THR A 90 4.54 2.01 13.86
N GLN A 91 3.85 2.91 14.56
CA GLN A 91 2.39 2.98 14.49
C GLN A 91 1.91 3.44 13.10
N GLU A 92 2.67 4.28 12.40
CA GLU A 92 2.38 4.68 11.02
C GLU A 92 2.48 3.49 10.06
N ALA A 93 3.53 2.68 10.17
CA ALA A 93 3.67 1.44 9.40
C ALA A 93 2.55 0.42 9.72
N LEU A 94 2.19 0.25 11.00
CA LEU A 94 1.08 -0.61 11.41
C LEU A 94 -0.28 -0.10 10.90
N ASN A 95 -0.50 1.22 10.89
CA ASN A 95 -1.69 1.83 10.30
C ASN A 95 -1.76 1.58 8.80
N TYR A 96 -0.63 1.64 8.09
CA TYR A 96 -0.56 1.29 6.67
C TYR A 96 -0.94 -0.16 6.44
N TYR A 97 -0.32 -1.09 7.17
CA TYR A 97 -0.65 -2.51 7.07
C TYR A 97 -2.14 -2.78 7.33
N LYS A 98 -2.71 -2.15 8.36
CA LYS A 98 -4.13 -2.25 8.66
C LYS A 98 -5.01 -1.68 7.54
N ALA A 99 -4.67 -0.51 7.00
CA ALA A 99 -5.41 0.09 5.90
C ALA A 99 -5.40 -0.81 4.65
N LEU A 100 -4.28 -1.48 4.36
CA LEU A 100 -4.17 -2.45 3.28
C LEU A 100 -5.09 -3.66 3.51
N MET A 101 -5.04 -4.27 4.70
CA MET A 101 -5.88 -5.43 5.04
C MET A 101 -7.37 -5.09 5.00
N ASP A 102 -7.79 -4.03 5.68
CA ASP A 102 -9.20 -3.62 5.73
C ASP A 102 -9.70 -3.19 4.34
N GLY A 103 -8.83 -2.59 3.52
CA GLY A 103 -9.12 -2.24 2.13
C GLY A 103 -9.32 -3.47 1.24
N MET A 104 -8.47 -4.49 1.37
CA MET A 104 -8.61 -5.76 0.67
C MET A 104 -9.90 -6.50 1.05
N ASP A 105 -10.27 -6.49 2.34
CA ASP A 105 -11.52 -7.09 2.81
C ASP A 105 -12.74 -6.32 2.30
N ALA A 106 -12.69 -4.99 2.30
CA ALA A 106 -13.75 -4.14 1.76
C ALA A 106 -14.00 -4.40 0.26
N LEU A 107 -12.94 -4.65 -0.52
CA LEU A 107 -13.03 -4.96 -1.95
C LEU A 107 -13.81 -6.25 -2.26
N LYS A 108 -13.94 -7.16 -1.28
CA LYS A 108 -14.80 -8.35 -1.42
C LYS A 108 -16.30 -7.99 -1.49
N SER A 109 -16.67 -6.80 -0.99
CA SER A 109 -18.07 -6.38 -0.87
C SER A 109 -18.47 -5.28 -1.86
N TYR A 110 -17.53 -4.47 -2.34
CA TYR A 110 -17.81 -3.37 -3.26
C TYR A 110 -16.60 -2.95 -4.09
N PRO A 111 -16.79 -2.34 -5.27
CA PRO A 111 -15.68 -1.97 -6.15
C PRO A 111 -14.85 -0.80 -5.60
N ILE A 112 -13.70 -0.57 -6.24
CA ILE A 112 -12.86 0.61 -6.01
C ILE A 112 -13.73 1.87 -6.14
N SER A 113 -13.78 2.66 -5.07
CA SER A 113 -14.68 3.79 -4.96
C SER A 113 -14.14 4.81 -3.96
N THR A 114 -14.67 6.04 -3.99
CA THR A 114 -14.36 7.06 -3.00
C THR A 114 -14.63 6.59 -1.56
N ARG A 115 -15.60 5.68 -1.37
CA ARG A 115 -15.84 5.04 -0.07
C ARG A 115 -14.64 4.21 0.40
N LEU A 116 -14.03 3.42 -0.48
CA LEU A 116 -12.82 2.65 -0.19
C LEU A 116 -11.66 3.58 0.22
N PHE A 117 -11.42 4.62 -0.58
CA PHE A 117 -10.34 5.57 -0.30
C PHE A 117 -10.54 6.30 1.04
N LYS A 118 -11.77 6.73 1.36
CA LYS A 118 -12.08 7.36 2.64
C LYS A 118 -11.87 6.41 3.83
N LEU A 119 -12.24 5.14 3.68
CA LEU A 119 -12.01 4.10 4.69
C LEU A 119 -10.51 3.95 4.98
N MET A 120 -9.71 3.67 3.94
CA MET A 120 -8.27 3.47 4.07
C MET A 120 -7.59 4.72 4.64
N HIS A 121 -7.97 5.92 4.16
CA HIS A 121 -7.41 7.19 4.62
C HIS A 121 -7.69 7.45 6.11
N LYS A 122 -8.90 7.13 6.59
CA LYS A 122 -9.24 7.22 8.02
C LYS A 122 -8.34 6.32 8.88
N ILE A 123 -8.02 5.13 8.40
CA ILE A 123 -7.14 4.19 9.11
C ILE A 123 -5.70 4.71 9.13
N LEU A 124 -5.19 5.18 7.98
CA LEU A 124 -3.84 5.74 7.86
C LEU A 124 -3.59 6.90 8.84
N LEU A 125 -4.57 7.80 9.01
CA LEU A 125 -4.46 8.97 9.89
C LEU A 125 -4.86 8.70 11.35
N SER A 126 -5.24 7.47 11.68
CA SER A 126 -5.61 7.14 13.06
C SER A 126 -4.44 7.36 14.03
N ASN A 127 -4.76 7.68 15.28
CA ASN A 127 -3.77 7.93 16.34
C ASN A 127 -2.86 9.16 16.11
N ASN A 128 -3.18 10.01 15.13
CA ASN A 128 -2.48 11.28 14.85
C ASN A 128 -0.96 11.11 14.66
N VAL A 129 -0.55 9.98 14.08
CA VAL A 129 0.87 9.62 13.89
C VAL A 129 1.45 10.20 12.60
N ARG A 130 0.60 10.42 11.60
CA ARG A 130 0.99 10.91 10.28
C ARG A 130 0.67 12.40 10.16
N GLY A 131 1.64 13.19 9.67
CA GLY A 131 1.44 14.62 9.37
C GLY A 131 1.50 15.58 10.55
N SER A 132 1.66 15.12 11.80
CA SER A 132 1.69 16.01 12.99
C SER A 132 2.83 17.04 12.98
N ASN A 133 3.85 16.86 12.15
CA ASN A 133 4.99 17.76 12.03
C ASN A 133 5.17 18.33 10.60
N ARG A 134 4.19 18.17 9.70
CA ARG A 134 4.39 18.45 8.26
C ARG A 134 3.44 19.45 7.63
N TRP A 135 2.42 19.90 8.36
CA TRP A 135 1.44 20.88 7.89
C TRP A 135 1.15 21.97 8.93
N GLU A 136 2.14 22.33 9.76
CA GLU A 136 2.14 23.59 10.51
C GLU A 136 2.88 24.67 9.69
N THR A 137 2.22 25.18 8.65
CA THR A 137 2.46 26.52 8.04
C THR A 137 1.20 26.96 7.33
#